data_AF-A0A1F9QAT1-F1
#
_entry.id   AF-A0A1F9QAT1-F1
#
_cell.length_a   1.000
_cell.length_b   1.000
_cell.length_c   1.000
_cell.angle_alpha   90.00
_cell.angle_beta   90.00
_cell.angle_gamma   90.00
#
_symmetry.space_group_name_H-M   'P 1'
#
loop_
_entity.id
_entity.type
_entity.pdbx_description
1 polymer ?
#
loop_
_entity_poly.entity_id
_entity_poly.type
_entity_poly.pdbx_seq_one_letter_code
_entity_poly.pdbx_strand_id
1 'polypeptide(L)'
;MMETSLMQKQDSMRREAETKVKKEILDPILGADKSFVFADVELEVISKKAEQSKEGLGVMQKYKEKGGSDEAADTDFILPGIPKPKSVLGGENKRPEAAQGQQAQQAKGVQEIRYGLETEITRFQLTVIHDEQLSPASIALARERIDDFLVPYKIRKTGAPTVVFKPTKFKAGNPLDDLKKPSVYLPLLYALLFLLLLLFLFGPLWGFFRKYIKALMAKPGAEVNIEDKREEGGGGSGEDEGKQETEGHQSIDMNFLQKEEEKKEDEDDLMKKFEPFTYLNEENLKRLIYLFLLRKEDPWVIAVVLSYLKPDLSRQALSMLPVEMQSRVALEALTVRQATREQIEAIDKDIRENVDFVMGGIERLIKMLDDSDPATRKNIIEYLKTQKPDVYAKVRQIVLMFEDIVNFADRDMQSIIRNLNNEDVAKALAKADPAIVNKFFTNMSQGAVNSVKEIMEYSGEISLAQSDEAQMKILDAIKTLESEGKIASRGGNSQEVYMIEGGEMSSGDERRKKFESLSASAPAAAGPTPEQLEQASQYAAAGANMYNQGQVQESLQYLEYASSLNPGDASTWQYLGAAYYGLQRVDEAVAAYEKYASLSGDPAASEWLAGFKASVGR
;
A
#
# COMPACT_ATOMS: atom_id res chain seq x y z
N MET A 1 7.96 -29.83 2.15
CA MET A 1 7.72 -28.38 1.95
C MET A 1 8.35 -27.83 0.67
N MET A 2 9.52 -28.30 0.22
CA MET A 2 10.12 -27.81 -1.05
C MET A 2 9.34 -28.21 -2.32
N GLU A 3 8.78 -29.43 -2.38
CA GLU A 3 7.98 -29.88 -3.53
C GLU A 3 6.71 -29.05 -3.74
N THR A 4 6.07 -28.60 -2.65
CA THR A 4 4.85 -27.77 -2.70
C THR A 4 5.13 -26.38 -3.30
N SER A 5 6.33 -25.83 -3.07
CA SER A 5 6.76 -24.55 -3.64
C SER A 5 7.11 -24.65 -5.13
N LEU A 6 7.69 -25.78 -5.57
CA LEU A 6 7.97 -26.03 -6.98
C LEU A 6 6.68 -26.18 -7.79
N MET A 7 5.73 -26.96 -7.28
CA MET A 7 4.43 -27.19 -7.92
C MET A 7 3.62 -25.91 -8.05
N GLN A 8 3.60 -25.06 -7.01
CA GLN A 8 2.97 -23.74 -7.08
C GLN A 8 3.61 -22.82 -8.13
N LYS A 9 4.94 -22.89 -8.28
CA LYS A 9 5.69 -22.10 -9.26
C LYS A 9 5.45 -22.61 -10.70
N GLN A 10 5.29 -23.92 -10.88
CA GLN A 10 4.87 -24.51 -12.16
C GLN A 10 3.47 -24.03 -12.54
N ASP A 11 2.52 -24.13 -11.61
CA ASP A 11 1.13 -23.71 -11.83
C ASP A 11 1.00 -22.20 -12.11
N SER A 12 1.78 -21.37 -11.43
CA SER A 12 1.76 -19.93 -11.68
C SER A 12 2.28 -19.57 -13.07
N MET A 13 3.42 -20.13 -13.47
CA MET A 13 3.99 -19.89 -14.81
C MET A 13 3.09 -20.43 -15.92
N ARG A 14 2.45 -21.59 -15.69
CA ARG A 14 1.45 -22.13 -16.60
C ARG A 14 0.28 -21.15 -16.81
N ARG A 15 -0.35 -20.69 -15.72
CA ARG A 15 -1.51 -19.79 -15.80
C ARG A 15 -1.17 -18.44 -16.41
N GLU A 16 0.02 -17.91 -16.10
CA GLU A 16 0.49 -16.66 -16.65
C GLU A 16 0.70 -16.76 -18.17
N ALA A 17 1.38 -17.82 -18.62
CA ALA A 17 1.60 -18.07 -20.05
C ALA A 17 0.27 -18.28 -20.80
N GLU A 18 -0.65 -19.07 -20.25
CA GLU A 18 -2.00 -19.28 -20.83
C GLU A 18 -2.76 -17.96 -20.95
N THR A 19 -2.70 -17.10 -19.91
CA THR A 19 -3.43 -15.83 -19.90
C THR A 19 -2.85 -14.81 -20.87
N LYS A 20 -1.53 -14.63 -20.89
CA LYS A 20 -0.85 -13.69 -21.78
C LYS A 20 -1.00 -14.10 -23.24
N VAL A 21 -0.73 -15.37 -23.56
CA VAL A 21 -0.89 -15.88 -24.92
C VAL A 21 -2.34 -15.76 -25.39
N LYS A 22 -3.33 -16.05 -24.53
CA LYS A 22 -4.74 -15.90 -24.89
C LYS A 22 -5.11 -14.43 -25.18
N LYS A 23 -4.87 -13.53 -24.23
CA LYS A 23 -5.37 -12.15 -24.30
C LYS A 23 -4.56 -11.25 -25.25
N GLU A 24 -3.25 -11.42 -25.30
CA GLU A 24 -2.36 -10.50 -26.01
C GLU A 24 -2.04 -10.98 -27.43
N ILE A 25 -2.16 -12.29 -27.71
CA ILE A 25 -1.78 -12.87 -29.00
C ILE A 25 -2.98 -13.51 -29.71
N LEU A 26 -3.68 -14.45 -29.07
CA LEU A 26 -4.72 -15.24 -29.73
C LEU A 26 -6.03 -14.46 -29.93
N ASP A 27 -6.57 -13.80 -28.91
CA ASP A 27 -7.83 -13.06 -29.00
C ASP A 27 -7.78 -11.92 -30.05
N PRO A 28 -6.67 -11.14 -30.17
CA PRO A 28 -6.55 -10.10 -31.20
C PRO A 28 -6.42 -10.64 -32.63
N ILE A 29 -5.83 -11.83 -32.81
CA ILE A 29 -5.53 -12.40 -34.14
C ILE A 29 -6.64 -13.34 -34.63
N LEU A 30 -7.18 -14.18 -33.75
CA LEU A 30 -8.16 -15.22 -34.07
C LEU A 30 -9.60 -14.84 -33.64
N GLY A 31 -9.75 -13.84 -32.77
CA GLY A 31 -11.03 -13.38 -32.23
C GLY A 31 -11.40 -14.03 -30.89
N ALA A 32 -12.11 -13.27 -30.05
CA ALA A 32 -12.60 -13.73 -28.75
C ALA A 32 -13.45 -15.01 -28.89
N ASP A 33 -13.21 -15.97 -27.99
CA ASP A 33 -13.90 -17.28 -27.90
C ASP A 33 -13.70 -18.26 -29.06
N LYS A 34 -12.75 -17.99 -29.98
CA LYS A 34 -12.43 -18.89 -31.10
C LYS A 34 -11.16 -19.73 -30.90
N SER A 35 -10.53 -19.62 -29.72
CA SER A 35 -9.35 -20.39 -29.38
C SER A 35 -9.20 -20.64 -27.87
N PHE A 36 -8.53 -21.75 -27.54
CA PHE A 36 -8.08 -22.10 -26.20
C PHE A 36 -6.59 -22.40 -26.24
N VAL A 37 -5.88 -22.08 -25.15
CA VAL A 37 -4.45 -22.37 -25.01
C VAL A 37 -4.21 -23.11 -23.71
N PHE A 38 -3.36 -24.13 -23.77
CA PHE A 38 -2.88 -24.88 -22.62
C PHE A 38 -1.36 -24.84 -22.60
N ALA A 39 -0.79 -24.49 -21.44
CA ALA A 39 0.65 -24.54 -21.22
C ALA A 39 1.00 -25.74 -20.33
N ASP A 40 2.02 -26.49 -20.74
CA ASP A 40 2.59 -27.59 -19.98
C ASP A 40 4.04 -27.21 -19.63
N VAL A 41 4.31 -27.00 -18.35
CA VAL A 41 5.57 -26.45 -17.84
C VAL A 41 6.12 -27.36 -16.75
N GLU A 42 7.29 -27.94 -17.00
CA GLU A 42 8.03 -28.73 -16.02
C GLU A 42 9.28 -27.99 -15.55
N LEU A 43 9.53 -28.07 -14.25
CA LEU A 43 10.66 -27.44 -13.56
C LEU A 43 11.45 -28.50 -12.80
N GLU A 44 12.76 -28.33 -12.75
CA GLU A 44 13.64 -29.14 -11.92
C GLU A 44 14.53 -28.25 -11.04
N VAL A 45 14.76 -28.65 -9.80
CA VAL A 45 15.69 -27.95 -8.89
C VAL A 45 17.08 -28.48 -9.11
N ILE A 46 18.01 -27.61 -9.47
CA ILE A 46 19.42 -27.95 -9.60
C ILE A 46 20.26 -27.21 -8.56
N SER A 47 21.32 -27.86 -8.08
CA SER A 47 22.34 -27.22 -7.27
C SER A 47 23.45 -26.70 -8.18
N LYS A 48 23.63 -25.38 -8.23
CA LYS A 48 24.79 -24.75 -8.87
C LYS A 48 25.79 -24.32 -7.81
N LYS A 49 27.07 -24.60 -8.08
CA LYS A 49 28.20 -24.15 -7.28
C LYS A 49 28.50 -22.70 -7.68
N ALA A 50 28.24 -21.75 -6.79
CA ALA A 50 28.65 -20.36 -6.97
C ALA A 50 29.93 -20.12 -6.16
N GLU A 51 31.03 -19.87 -6.87
CA GLU A 51 32.30 -19.47 -6.25
C GLU A 51 32.36 -17.95 -6.17
N GLN A 52 32.29 -17.39 -4.95
CA GLN A 52 32.58 -15.98 -4.71
C GLN A 52 33.92 -15.87 -3.98
N SER A 53 34.86 -15.17 -4.61
CA SER A 53 36.12 -14.73 -4.01
C SER A 53 35.89 -13.37 -3.35
N LYS A 54 35.95 -13.32 -2.01
CA LYS A 54 35.99 -12.05 -1.26
C LYS A 54 37.45 -11.67 -0.99
N GLU A 55 37.91 -10.58 -1.57
CA GLU A 55 39.08 -9.84 -1.08
C GLU A 55 38.59 -8.78 -0.08
N GLY A 56 38.94 -8.93 1.20
CA GLY A 56 38.60 -7.99 2.25
C GLY A 56 39.85 -7.39 2.88
N LEU A 57 40.00 -6.07 2.83
CA LEU A 57 41.00 -5.32 3.61
C LEU A 57 40.57 -5.29 5.09
N GLY A 58 41.17 -6.15 5.91
CA GLY A 58 41.04 -6.10 7.36
C GLY A 58 42.01 -5.09 7.98
N VAL A 59 41.49 -4.01 8.57
CA VAL A 59 42.27 -3.07 9.38
C VAL A 59 42.45 -3.69 10.78
N MET A 60 43.64 -4.18 11.11
CA MET A 60 44.01 -4.59 12.47
C MET A 60 44.40 -3.36 13.29
N GLN A 61 43.55 -2.94 14.23
CA GLN A 61 43.90 -1.95 15.25
C GLN A 61 44.56 -2.67 16.44
N LYS A 62 45.88 -2.53 16.56
CA LYS A 62 46.64 -3.03 17.72
C LYS A 62 46.48 -2.09 18.91
N TYR A 63 45.86 -2.59 19.98
CA TYR A 63 46.00 -2.01 21.32
C TYR A 63 47.45 -2.18 21.80
N LYS A 64 48.06 -1.09 22.26
CA LYS A 64 49.42 -1.03 22.80
C LYS A 64 49.33 -0.86 24.31
N GLU A 65 49.43 -1.95 25.06
CA GLU A 65 49.67 -1.90 26.50
C GLU A 65 51.12 -1.54 26.80
N LYS A 66 51.30 -0.78 27.88
CA LYS A 66 52.52 -0.06 28.27
C LYS A 66 53.04 -0.66 29.57
N GLY A 67 54.33 -1.01 29.60
CA GLY A 67 55.10 -1.42 30.79
C GLY A 67 55.72 -2.80 30.58
N GLY A 68 56.99 -3.07 30.88
CA GLY A 68 58.06 -2.28 31.46
C GLY A 68 59.37 -3.06 31.25
N SER A 69 60.49 -2.36 31.41
CA SER A 69 61.86 -2.89 31.29
C SER A 69 62.23 -3.84 32.44
N ASP A 70 62.94 -4.90 32.07
CA ASP A 70 63.59 -5.88 32.94
C ASP A 70 64.62 -5.26 33.91
N GLU A 71 64.71 -5.83 35.12
CA GLU A 71 66.00 -6.09 35.75
C GLU A 71 65.90 -7.25 36.77
N ALA A 72 66.72 -8.28 36.49
CA ALA A 72 67.46 -9.18 37.37
C ALA A 72 66.84 -9.79 38.66
N ALA A 73 67.07 -11.11 38.76
CA ALA A 73 67.57 -11.86 39.93
C ALA A 73 66.71 -13.04 40.37
N ASP A 74 67.31 -14.20 40.15
CA ASP A 74 67.11 -15.52 40.72
C ASP A 74 66.91 -15.51 42.26
N THR A 75 65.90 -16.21 42.76
CA THR A 75 65.98 -17.21 43.87
C THR A 75 64.58 -17.58 44.38
N ASP A 76 64.21 -18.85 44.21
CA ASP A 76 63.11 -19.48 44.96
C ASP A 76 63.65 -20.03 46.30
N PHE A 77 63.07 -19.57 47.41
CA PHE A 77 63.18 -20.21 48.73
C PHE A 77 61.79 -20.51 49.29
N ILE A 78 61.51 -21.79 49.55
CA ILE A 78 60.31 -22.28 50.26
C ILE A 78 60.73 -22.62 51.70
N LEU A 79 61.06 -21.60 52.52
CA LEU A 79 61.36 -21.70 53.97
C LEU A 79 62.47 -22.71 54.42
N PRO A 80 63.06 -22.55 55.63
CA PRO A 80 64.21 -23.35 56.05
C PRO A 80 63.77 -24.67 56.71
N GLY A 81 64.18 -25.83 56.18
CA GLY A 81 64.43 -27.02 57.01
C GLY A 81 64.04 -28.45 56.57
N ILE A 82 63.42 -28.74 55.40
CA ILE A 82 63.08 -30.14 55.03
C ILE A 82 63.17 -30.37 53.50
N PRO A 83 63.85 -31.42 53.00
CA PRO A 83 63.99 -31.65 51.55
C PRO A 83 63.05 -32.74 50.97
N LYS A 84 62.78 -32.58 49.64
CA LYS A 84 62.42 -33.57 48.56
C LYS A 84 60.93 -33.86 48.25
N PRO A 85 60.58 -34.49 47.09
CA PRO A 85 61.38 -34.87 45.90
C PRO A 85 60.74 -34.52 44.52
N LYS A 86 61.56 -34.67 43.46
CA LYS A 86 61.15 -34.70 42.05
C LYS A 86 60.13 -35.81 41.76
N SER A 87 59.09 -35.48 40.98
CA SER A 87 58.35 -36.40 40.09
C SER A 87 58.60 -35.86 38.67
N VAL A 88 59.54 -36.41 37.88
CA VAL A 88 59.52 -37.68 37.12
C VAL A 88 58.31 -37.79 36.19
N LEU A 89 58.30 -36.96 35.15
CA LEU A 89 57.68 -37.14 33.82
C LEU A 89 57.72 -35.74 33.16
N GLY A 90 58.84 -35.31 32.58
CA GLY A 90 59.32 -35.79 31.28
C GLY A 90 58.52 -35.09 30.19
N GLY A 91 58.82 -33.84 29.85
CA GLY A 91 59.79 -33.46 28.81
C GLY A 91 59.04 -32.64 27.75
N GLU A 92 58.98 -31.32 27.91
CA GLU A 92 59.84 -30.33 27.22
C GLU A 92 59.81 -30.42 25.68
N ASN A 93 58.97 -29.56 25.09
CA ASN A 93 59.14 -29.08 23.73
C ASN A 93 60.44 -28.26 23.64
N LYS A 94 61.45 -28.79 22.93
CA LYS A 94 62.50 -27.97 22.32
C LYS A 94 61.90 -27.16 21.17
N ARG A 95 62.01 -25.84 21.25
CA ARG A 95 61.93 -24.96 20.07
C ARG A 95 63.26 -25.03 19.30
N PRO A 96 63.27 -25.33 18.00
CA PRO A 96 64.39 -25.01 17.13
C PRO A 96 64.32 -23.56 16.64
N GLU A 97 65.49 -23.06 16.29
CA GLU A 97 65.86 -21.69 16.00
C GLU A 97 65.16 -21.08 14.77
N ALA A 98 65.21 -19.74 14.76
CA ALA A 98 64.75 -18.88 13.71
C ALA A 98 65.38 -19.24 12.35
N ALA A 99 64.54 -19.65 11.40
CA ALA A 99 64.84 -19.58 9.98
C ALA A 99 64.26 -18.27 9.42
N GLN A 100 65.15 -17.51 8.81
CA GLN A 100 64.97 -16.25 8.10
C GLN A 100 63.64 -16.16 7.33
N GLY A 101 62.86 -15.12 7.63
CA GLY A 101 61.70 -14.76 6.83
C GLY A 101 62.11 -14.22 5.48
N GLN A 102 61.99 -15.02 4.43
CA GLN A 102 61.63 -14.49 3.12
C GLN A 102 60.14 -14.14 3.15
N GLN A 103 59.84 -12.87 2.88
CA GLN A 103 58.49 -12.38 2.69
C GLN A 103 57.83 -13.14 1.53
N ALA A 104 56.93 -14.05 1.86
CA ALA A 104 55.85 -14.43 0.96
C ALA A 104 54.59 -13.71 1.45
N GLN A 105 54.24 -12.61 0.80
CA GLN A 105 52.87 -12.10 0.84
C GLN A 105 51.97 -13.14 0.17
N GLN A 106 51.38 -14.03 0.97
CA GLN A 106 50.21 -14.79 0.54
C GLN A 106 48.98 -14.07 1.07
N ALA A 107 48.33 -13.32 0.19
CA ALA A 107 46.92 -12.98 0.37
C ALA A 107 46.14 -14.30 0.33
N LYS A 108 45.75 -14.83 1.51
CA LYS A 108 44.77 -15.91 1.57
C LYS A 108 43.39 -15.31 1.29
N GLY A 109 43.03 -15.24 0.00
CA GLY A 109 41.64 -15.13 -0.41
C GLY A 109 40.91 -16.39 0.05
N VAL A 110 39.92 -16.22 0.93
CA VAL A 110 39.04 -17.33 1.30
C VAL A 110 38.03 -17.48 0.17
N GLN A 111 38.17 -18.54 -0.64
CA GLN A 111 37.14 -18.94 -1.58
C GLN A 111 36.01 -19.62 -0.81
N GLU A 112 34.88 -18.95 -0.70
CA GLU A 112 33.68 -19.53 -0.11
C GLU A 112 32.86 -20.18 -1.24
N ILE A 113 32.79 -21.52 -1.23
CA ILE A 113 31.95 -22.29 -2.15
C ILE A 113 30.54 -22.31 -1.55
N ARG A 114 29.59 -21.60 -2.16
CA ARG A 114 28.19 -21.66 -1.77
C ARG A 114 27.41 -22.45 -2.81
N TYR A 115 26.63 -23.43 -2.37
CA TYR A 115 25.69 -24.15 -3.23
C TYR A 115 24.37 -23.39 -3.23
N GLY A 116 24.00 -22.83 -4.39
CA GLY A 116 22.69 -22.22 -4.62
C GLY A 116 21.74 -23.23 -5.24
N LEU A 117 20.50 -23.29 -4.74
CA LEU A 117 19.41 -24.05 -5.36
C LEU A 117 18.73 -23.12 -6.37
N GLU A 118 18.79 -23.46 -7.65
CA GLU A 118 18.13 -22.71 -8.73
C GLU A 118 17.12 -23.62 -9.43
N THR A 119 15.95 -23.07 -9.78
CA THR A 119 14.89 -23.81 -10.50
C THR A 119 15.02 -23.51 -11.98
N GLU A 120 15.27 -24.52 -12.81
CA GLU A 120 15.35 -24.38 -14.28
C GLU A 120 14.18 -25.08 -14.97
N ILE A 121 13.80 -24.59 -16.15
CA ILE A 121 12.73 -25.16 -16.98
C ILE A 121 13.28 -26.33 -17.80
N THR A 122 12.69 -27.50 -17.62
CA THR A 122 13.04 -28.72 -18.35
C THR A 122 12.12 -28.98 -19.53
N ARG A 123 10.86 -28.55 -19.45
CA ARG A 123 9.87 -28.67 -20.52
C ARG A 123 8.95 -27.46 -20.55
N PHE A 124 8.71 -26.93 -21.74
CA PHE A 124 7.71 -25.90 -21.98
C PHE A 124 7.00 -26.17 -23.30
N GLN A 125 5.74 -26.59 -23.24
CA GLN A 125 4.92 -26.90 -24.40
C GLN A 125 3.62 -26.09 -24.38
N LEU A 126 3.32 -25.41 -25.48
CA LEU A 126 2.05 -24.72 -25.68
C LEU A 126 1.19 -25.48 -26.67
N THR A 127 -0.04 -25.81 -26.28
CA THR A 127 -1.05 -26.38 -27.17
C THR A 127 -2.16 -25.37 -27.39
N VAL A 128 -2.31 -24.91 -28.63
CA VAL A 128 -3.38 -24.00 -29.05
C VAL A 128 -4.45 -24.80 -29.78
N ILE A 129 -5.67 -24.76 -29.26
CA ILE A 129 -6.85 -25.33 -29.89
C ILE A 129 -7.62 -24.18 -30.54
N HIS A 130 -7.85 -24.23 -31.85
CA HIS A 130 -8.47 -23.12 -32.59
C HIS A 130 -9.63 -23.61 -33.46
N ASP A 131 -10.52 -22.69 -33.84
CA ASP A 131 -11.64 -23.00 -34.71
C ASP A 131 -11.16 -23.47 -36.10
N GLU A 132 -11.76 -24.54 -36.62
CA GLU A 132 -11.50 -25.11 -37.94
C GLU A 132 -11.83 -24.13 -39.09
N GLN A 133 -12.70 -23.14 -38.86
CA GLN A 133 -13.13 -22.16 -39.86
C GLN A 133 -12.17 -20.97 -40.04
N LEU A 134 -11.06 -20.92 -39.29
CA LEU A 134 -10.12 -19.80 -39.33
C LEU A 134 -9.19 -19.85 -40.55
N SER A 135 -8.77 -18.67 -41.02
CA SER A 135 -7.91 -18.56 -42.20
C SER A 135 -6.50 -19.12 -41.92
N PRO A 136 -5.88 -19.87 -42.86
CA PRO A 136 -4.51 -20.39 -42.69
C PRO A 136 -3.46 -19.29 -42.44
N ALA A 137 -3.68 -18.09 -42.97
CA ALA A 137 -2.81 -16.93 -42.77
C ALA A 137 -2.86 -16.39 -41.33
N SER A 138 -4.06 -16.33 -40.73
CA SER A 138 -4.23 -15.93 -39.33
C SER A 138 -3.57 -16.92 -38.37
N ILE A 139 -3.64 -18.22 -38.68
CA ILE A 139 -3.00 -19.28 -37.89
C ILE A 139 -1.47 -19.19 -38.00
N ALA A 140 -0.93 -18.90 -39.18
CA ALA A 140 0.51 -18.70 -39.37
C ALA A 140 1.04 -17.49 -38.59
N LEU A 141 0.32 -16.36 -38.65
CA LEU A 141 0.67 -15.16 -37.90
C LEU A 141 0.60 -15.39 -36.38
N ALA A 142 -0.43 -16.09 -35.90
CA ALA A 142 -0.54 -16.45 -34.49
C ALA A 142 0.62 -17.36 -34.04
N ARG A 143 1.08 -18.28 -34.90
CA ARG A 143 2.22 -19.14 -34.61
C ARG A 143 3.51 -18.35 -34.45
N GLU A 144 3.82 -17.47 -35.40
CA GLU A 144 5.03 -16.62 -35.37
C GLU A 144 5.08 -15.76 -34.10
N ARG A 145 3.96 -15.13 -33.71
CA ARG A 145 3.90 -14.32 -32.49
C ARG A 145 4.06 -15.14 -31.21
N ILE A 146 3.58 -16.38 -31.20
CA ILE A 146 3.77 -17.29 -30.05
C ILE A 146 5.22 -17.77 -29.99
N ASP A 147 5.86 -18.03 -31.14
CA ASP A 147 7.27 -18.40 -31.19
C ASP A 147 8.15 -17.26 -30.65
N ASP A 148 7.87 -16.00 -31.03
CA ASP A 148 8.53 -14.80 -30.49
C ASP A 148 8.34 -14.64 -28.98
N PHE A 149 7.11 -14.88 -28.49
CA PHE A 149 6.78 -14.83 -27.06
C PHE A 149 7.58 -15.88 -26.26
N LEU A 150 7.92 -17.00 -26.88
CA LEU A 150 8.60 -18.10 -26.23
C LEU A 150 10.14 -18.00 -26.24
N VAL A 151 10.72 -17.10 -27.04
CA VAL A 151 12.19 -16.88 -27.13
C VAL A 151 12.88 -16.65 -25.78
N PRO A 152 12.31 -15.90 -24.81
CA PRO A 152 12.95 -15.66 -23.51
C PRO A 152 13.05 -16.91 -22.62
N TYR A 153 12.27 -17.97 -22.88
CA TYR A 153 12.22 -19.18 -22.06
C TYR A 153 13.32 -20.18 -22.47
N LYS A 154 14.46 -20.16 -21.77
CA LYS A 154 15.59 -21.07 -22.02
C LYS A 154 15.31 -22.47 -21.43
N ILE A 155 15.13 -23.48 -22.29
CA ILE A 155 14.91 -24.88 -21.91
C ILE A 155 16.24 -25.64 -21.87
N ARG A 156 16.45 -26.45 -20.81
CA ARG A 156 17.69 -27.24 -20.66
C ARG A 156 17.65 -28.54 -21.49
N LYS A 157 18.78 -28.86 -22.14
CA LYS A 157 19.16 -30.13 -22.81
C LYS A 157 18.58 -30.52 -24.17
N THR A 158 17.46 -30.00 -24.68
CA THR A 158 17.11 -30.19 -26.10
C THR A 158 15.90 -29.35 -26.51
N GLY A 159 16.04 -28.58 -27.61
CA GLY A 159 14.93 -28.09 -28.42
C GLY A 159 14.28 -26.78 -27.95
N ALA A 160 14.02 -25.90 -28.91
CA ALA A 160 13.15 -24.73 -28.72
C ALA A 160 11.79 -25.14 -28.12
N PRO A 161 11.13 -24.24 -27.38
CA PRO A 161 9.77 -24.46 -26.88
C PRO A 161 8.84 -24.96 -27.99
N THR A 162 8.07 -26.00 -27.71
CA THR A 162 7.27 -26.69 -28.74
C THR A 162 5.84 -26.15 -28.74
N VAL A 163 5.39 -25.67 -29.90
CA VAL A 163 4.03 -25.13 -30.09
C VAL A 163 3.22 -26.06 -30.99
N VAL A 164 2.05 -26.50 -30.51
CA VAL A 164 1.16 -27.43 -31.22
C VAL A 164 -0.19 -26.77 -31.46
N PHE A 165 -0.62 -26.66 -32.72
CA PHE A 165 -1.95 -26.18 -33.10
C PHE A 165 -2.87 -27.35 -33.43
N LYS A 166 -4.08 -27.38 -32.86
CA LYS A 166 -5.10 -28.41 -33.11
C LYS A 166 -6.44 -27.75 -33.50
N PRO A 167 -7.06 -28.13 -34.63
CA PRO A 167 -8.38 -27.60 -35.01
C PRO A 167 -9.50 -28.27 -34.20
N THR A 168 -10.56 -27.52 -33.87
CA THR A 168 -11.82 -28.02 -33.30
C THR A 168 -13.01 -27.18 -33.75
N LYS A 169 -14.24 -27.65 -33.53
CA LYS A 169 -15.48 -26.92 -33.85
C LYS A 169 -16.02 -26.22 -32.61
N PHE A 170 -16.03 -24.88 -32.62
CA PHE A 170 -16.64 -24.09 -31.54
C PHE A 170 -18.13 -23.89 -31.83
N LYS A 171 -18.98 -24.03 -30.81
CA LYS A 171 -20.42 -23.73 -30.94
C LYS A 171 -20.62 -22.21 -30.85
N ALA A 172 -21.05 -21.57 -31.93
CA ALA A 172 -21.44 -20.16 -31.90
C ALA A 172 -22.63 -19.97 -30.94
N GLY A 173 -22.47 -19.12 -29.93
CA GLY A 173 -23.53 -18.79 -28.98
C GLY A 173 -24.71 -18.08 -29.67
N ASN A 174 -25.94 -18.49 -29.36
CA ASN A 174 -27.15 -17.90 -29.90
C ASN A 174 -27.54 -16.67 -29.05
N PRO A 175 -27.72 -15.46 -29.61
CA PRO A 175 -28.02 -14.24 -28.83
C PRO A 175 -29.31 -14.32 -28.01
N LEU A 176 -30.22 -15.25 -28.35
CA LEU A 176 -31.45 -15.51 -27.59
C LEU A 176 -31.22 -16.22 -26.25
N ASP A 177 -30.09 -16.89 -26.04
CA ASP A 177 -29.81 -17.56 -24.76
C ASP A 177 -29.27 -16.59 -23.70
N ASP A 178 -28.73 -15.44 -24.11
CA ASP A 178 -28.31 -14.37 -23.19
C ASP A 178 -29.52 -13.70 -22.51
N LEU A 179 -30.68 -13.68 -23.16
CA LEU A 179 -31.94 -13.16 -22.62
C LEU A 179 -32.54 -14.02 -21.50
N LYS A 180 -32.08 -15.27 -21.33
CA LYS A 180 -32.54 -16.18 -20.27
C LYS A 180 -31.69 -16.08 -19.00
N LYS A 181 -30.64 -15.26 -19.00
CA LYS A 181 -29.76 -15.07 -17.85
C LYS A 181 -30.52 -14.30 -16.75
N PRO A 182 -30.52 -14.77 -15.49
CA PRO A 182 -31.24 -14.13 -14.38
C PRO A 182 -30.86 -12.65 -14.16
N SER A 183 -29.62 -12.27 -14.51
CA SER A 183 -29.11 -10.90 -14.38
C SER A 183 -29.74 -9.89 -15.35
N VAL A 184 -30.42 -10.35 -16.41
CA VAL A 184 -31.00 -9.49 -17.47
C VAL A 184 -32.46 -9.15 -17.18
N TYR A 185 -33.14 -9.91 -16.32
CA TYR A 185 -34.57 -9.71 -16.03
C TYR A 185 -34.87 -8.41 -15.30
N LEU A 186 -34.02 -8.01 -14.34
CA LEU A 186 -34.21 -6.79 -13.56
C LEU A 186 -34.10 -5.51 -14.41
N PRO A 187 -33.08 -5.33 -15.27
CA PRO A 187 -33.03 -4.16 -16.17
C PRO A 187 -34.14 -4.17 -17.22
N LEU A 188 -34.57 -5.33 -17.73
CA LEU A 188 -35.73 -5.42 -18.63
C LEU A 188 -37.04 -5.01 -17.93
N LEU A 189 -37.21 -5.37 -16.66
CA LEU A 189 -38.35 -4.94 -15.85
C LEU A 189 -38.37 -3.41 -15.67
N TYR A 190 -37.21 -2.81 -15.36
CA TYR A 190 -37.10 -1.35 -15.24
C TYR A 190 -37.36 -0.64 -16.57
N ALA A 191 -36.87 -1.19 -17.69
CA ALA A 191 -37.15 -0.65 -19.02
C ALA A 191 -38.65 -0.72 -19.37
N LEU A 192 -39.33 -1.81 -19.00
CA LEU A 192 -40.78 -1.96 -19.18
C LEU A 192 -41.57 -0.96 -18.33
N LEU A 193 -41.19 -0.81 -17.05
CA LEU A 193 -41.81 0.17 -16.14
C LEU A 193 -41.61 1.60 -16.62
N PHE A 194 -40.42 1.92 -17.12
CA PHE A 194 -40.12 3.22 -17.69
C PHE A 194 -40.94 3.49 -18.96
N LEU A 195 -41.13 2.48 -19.81
CA LEU A 195 -41.97 2.61 -21.00
C LEU A 195 -43.45 2.81 -20.64
N LEU A 196 -43.95 2.12 -19.61
CA LEU A 196 -45.30 2.34 -19.08
C LEU A 196 -45.44 3.74 -18.47
N LEU A 197 -44.43 4.22 -17.74
CA LEU A 197 -44.39 5.58 -17.20
C LEU A 197 -44.47 6.61 -18.34
N LEU A 198 -43.68 6.43 -19.42
CA LEU A 198 -43.72 7.31 -20.59
C LEU A 198 -45.09 7.29 -21.27
N LEU A 199 -45.71 6.11 -21.45
CA LEU A 199 -47.06 6.01 -22.01
C LEU A 199 -48.12 6.67 -21.13
N PHE A 200 -47.96 6.62 -19.80
CA PHE A 200 -48.84 7.29 -18.86
C PHE A 200 -48.68 8.82 -18.90
N LEU A 201 -47.45 9.32 -18.89
CA LEU A 201 -47.12 10.75 -18.87
C LEU A 201 -47.50 11.44 -20.19
N PHE A 202 -47.27 10.77 -21.32
CA PHE A 202 -47.46 11.35 -22.66
C PHE A 202 -48.72 10.86 -23.40
N GLY A 203 -49.42 9.85 -22.88
CA GLY A 203 -50.65 9.33 -23.48
C GLY A 203 -51.77 10.38 -23.62
N PRO A 204 -52.10 11.14 -22.56
CA PRO A 204 -53.11 12.21 -22.64
C PRO A 204 -52.69 13.37 -23.56
N LEU A 205 -51.40 13.71 -23.56
CA LEU A 205 -50.81 14.75 -24.42
C LEU A 205 -50.90 14.40 -25.91
N TRP A 206 -50.77 13.13 -26.27
CA TRP A 206 -50.94 12.68 -27.65
C TRP A 206 -52.38 12.91 -28.15
N GLY A 207 -53.38 12.72 -27.29
CA GLY A 207 -54.78 13.02 -27.60
C GLY A 207 -55.03 14.52 -27.84
N PHE A 208 -54.38 15.38 -27.06
CA PHE A 208 -54.44 16.83 -27.20
C PHE A 208 -53.78 17.30 -28.51
N PHE A 209 -52.59 16.77 -28.85
CA PHE A 209 -51.88 17.10 -30.08
C PHE A 209 -52.67 16.74 -31.34
N ARG A 210 -53.37 15.59 -31.35
CA ARG A 210 -54.26 15.21 -32.46
C ARG A 210 -55.43 16.18 -32.63
N LYS A 211 -56.03 16.64 -31.53
CA LYS A 211 -57.12 17.64 -31.57
C LYS A 211 -56.61 19.02 -32.01
N TYR A 212 -55.42 19.41 -31.55
CA TYR A 212 -54.76 20.67 -31.93
C TYR A 212 -54.40 20.72 -33.42
N ILE A 213 -53.81 19.66 -33.97
CA ILE A 213 -53.51 19.55 -35.41
C ILE A 213 -54.81 19.59 -36.24
N LYS A 214 -55.88 18.95 -35.76
CA LYS A 214 -57.19 18.96 -36.42
C LYS A 214 -57.85 20.36 -36.40
N ALA A 215 -57.61 21.15 -35.35
CA ALA A 215 -58.08 22.54 -35.25
C ALA A 215 -57.29 23.48 -36.17
N LEU A 216 -55.98 23.26 -36.32
CA LEU A 216 -55.11 24.03 -37.23
C LEU A 216 -55.44 23.78 -38.71
N MET A 217 -55.87 22.57 -39.07
CA MET A 217 -56.29 22.27 -40.44
C MET A 217 -57.69 22.78 -40.80
N ALA A 218 -58.47 23.32 -39.85
CA ALA A 218 -59.89 23.64 -40.04
C ALA A 218 -60.20 25.11 -40.38
N LYS A 219 -59.23 25.98 -40.69
CA LYS A 219 -59.50 27.35 -41.19
C LYS A 219 -58.49 27.83 -42.23
N PRO A 220 -58.90 27.99 -43.50
CA PRO A 220 -58.27 28.92 -44.43
C PRO A 220 -59.08 30.23 -44.49
N GLY A 221 -58.39 31.36 -44.37
CA GLY A 221 -58.90 32.66 -44.82
C GLY A 221 -59.69 33.48 -43.80
N ALA A 222 -59.08 34.54 -43.30
CA ALA A 222 -59.75 35.82 -43.08
C ALA A 222 -58.67 36.90 -43.00
N GLU A 223 -58.70 37.79 -43.99
CA GLU A 223 -57.80 38.91 -44.18
C GLU A 223 -57.85 39.88 -42.99
N VAL A 224 -56.68 40.47 -42.72
CA VAL A 224 -56.46 41.53 -41.77
C VAL A 224 -56.96 42.83 -42.38
N ASN A 225 -57.90 43.52 -41.71
CA ASN A 225 -58.09 44.95 -41.89
C ASN A 225 -57.93 45.65 -40.54
N ILE A 226 -56.98 46.57 -40.52
CA ILE A 226 -56.67 47.48 -39.41
C ILE A 226 -57.56 48.70 -39.59
N GLU A 227 -58.33 49.06 -38.58
CA GLU A 227 -58.79 50.44 -38.39
C GLU A 227 -58.89 50.78 -36.90
N ASP A 228 -58.18 51.85 -36.54
CA ASP A 228 -58.18 52.55 -35.26
C ASP A 228 -59.58 53.09 -34.90
N LYS A 229 -59.94 53.06 -33.61
CA LYS A 229 -60.66 54.19 -32.98
C LYS A 229 -60.58 54.17 -31.45
N ARG A 230 -60.16 55.33 -30.93
CA ARG A 230 -60.26 55.80 -29.53
C ARG A 230 -61.72 56.10 -29.17
N GLU A 231 -62.08 55.92 -27.89
CA GLU A 231 -63.02 56.71 -27.04
C GLU A 231 -63.30 55.87 -25.77
N GLU A 232 -62.79 56.23 -24.58
CA GLU A 232 -63.41 57.10 -23.55
C GLU A 232 -64.83 56.73 -23.10
N GLY A 233 -64.98 56.46 -21.78
CA GLY A 233 -66.12 56.97 -20.99
C GLY A 233 -67.24 56.00 -20.56
N GLY A 234 -67.20 55.57 -19.30
CA GLY A 234 -68.25 55.88 -18.28
C GLY A 234 -69.62 55.19 -18.28
N GLY A 235 -69.96 54.60 -17.12
CA GLY A 235 -71.33 54.43 -16.56
C GLY A 235 -72.14 53.24 -17.11
N GLY A 236 -72.79 52.35 -16.35
CA GLY A 236 -73.29 52.39 -14.97
C GLY A 236 -74.82 52.44 -14.97
N SER A 237 -75.49 51.31 -14.66
CA SER A 237 -76.90 51.08 -14.22
C SER A 237 -77.43 49.78 -14.87
N GLY A 238 -78.08 48.82 -14.23
CA GLY A 238 -78.77 48.74 -12.95
C GLY A 238 -80.07 47.91 -13.12
N GLU A 239 -80.45 47.19 -12.06
CA GLU A 239 -81.76 46.58 -11.73
C GLU A 239 -82.09 45.17 -12.29
N ASP A 240 -82.17 44.13 -11.44
CA ASP A 240 -83.23 43.70 -10.47
C ASP A 240 -84.29 42.82 -11.19
N GLU A 241 -84.91 41.76 -10.66
CA GLU A 241 -85.31 41.42 -9.30
C GLU A 241 -85.80 39.93 -9.30
N GLY A 242 -85.75 39.19 -8.17
CA GLY A 242 -86.40 37.87 -8.06
C GLY A 242 -86.01 36.93 -6.89
N LYS A 243 -86.48 37.26 -5.67
CA LYS A 243 -86.54 36.48 -4.39
C LYS A 243 -87.41 35.20 -4.51
N GLN A 244 -87.47 34.17 -3.64
CA GLN A 244 -86.99 33.85 -2.28
C GLN A 244 -87.26 32.35 -1.96
N GLU A 245 -86.43 31.76 -1.08
CA GLU A 245 -86.71 30.75 -0.02
C GLU A 245 -87.22 29.33 -0.41
N THR A 246 -86.76 28.19 0.13
CA THR A 246 -86.34 27.84 1.51
C THR A 246 -85.63 26.47 1.49
N GLU A 247 -84.62 26.24 2.35
CA GLU A 247 -84.53 25.07 3.27
C GLU A 247 -83.09 24.79 3.75
N GLY A 248 -82.96 24.67 5.08
CA GLY A 248 -82.36 23.48 5.71
C GLY A 248 -80.83 23.36 5.74
N HIS A 249 -80.23 23.83 6.83
CA HIS A 249 -78.89 23.46 7.24
C HIS A 249 -78.72 21.93 7.39
N GLN A 250 -77.75 21.35 6.69
CA GLN A 250 -76.91 20.29 7.24
C GLN A 250 -75.47 20.78 7.19
N SER A 251 -74.94 21.06 8.37
CA SER A 251 -73.53 21.29 8.63
C SER A 251 -72.73 20.04 8.25
N ILE A 252 -72.02 20.11 7.13
CA ILE A 252 -70.85 19.27 6.90
C ILE A 252 -69.67 20.13 7.33
N ASP A 253 -69.03 19.65 8.39
CA ASP A 253 -67.77 20.13 8.93
C ASP A 253 -66.73 20.15 7.79
N MET A 254 -66.50 21.34 7.21
CA MET A 254 -65.45 21.55 6.20
C MET A 254 -64.09 21.67 6.89
N ASN A 255 -63.77 20.69 7.73
CA ASN A 255 -62.43 20.42 8.22
C ASN A 255 -61.75 19.36 7.35
N PHE A 256 -61.88 19.48 6.02
CA PHE A 256 -61.16 18.67 5.03
C PHE A 256 -60.37 19.52 4.03
N LEU A 257 -60.11 20.78 4.40
CA LEU A 257 -58.99 21.56 3.90
C LEU A 257 -58.12 21.97 5.10
N GLN A 258 -57.77 20.99 5.95
CA GLN A 258 -56.34 20.88 6.24
C GLN A 258 -55.72 20.62 4.88
N LYS A 259 -55.28 21.71 4.25
CA LYS A 259 -54.08 21.69 3.44
C LYS A 259 -53.14 20.85 4.29
N GLU A 260 -52.99 19.56 3.96
CA GLU A 260 -51.78 18.85 4.32
C GLU A 260 -50.73 19.86 3.96
N GLU A 261 -50.02 20.32 4.98
CA GLU A 261 -48.83 21.10 4.80
C GLU A 261 -48.06 20.29 3.77
N GLU A 262 -48.12 20.73 2.50
CA GLU A 262 -47.04 20.53 1.57
C GLU A 262 -45.88 20.97 2.42
N LYS A 263 -45.16 19.97 2.95
CA LYS A 263 -43.85 20.16 3.49
C LYS A 263 -43.22 21.05 2.46
N LYS A 264 -42.97 22.30 2.83
CA LYS A 264 -41.88 23.02 2.24
C LYS A 264 -40.75 22.03 2.43
N GLU A 265 -40.39 21.31 1.36
CA GLU A 265 -39.07 20.74 1.27
C GLU A 265 -38.20 21.96 1.51
N ASP A 266 -37.69 22.03 2.73
CA ASP A 266 -37.01 23.20 3.23
C ASP A 266 -35.95 23.54 2.18
N GLU A 267 -35.81 24.82 1.82
CA GLU A 267 -34.67 25.28 1.02
C GLU A 267 -33.33 24.90 1.69
N ASP A 268 -33.37 24.37 2.92
CA ASP A 268 -32.28 23.74 3.66
C ASP A 268 -31.85 22.35 3.14
N ASP A 269 -32.65 21.63 2.35
CA ASP A 269 -32.21 20.34 1.75
C ASP A 269 -31.20 20.56 0.60
N LEU A 270 -31.17 21.77 0.02
CA LEU A 270 -30.10 22.25 -0.88
C LEU A 270 -28.82 22.63 -0.14
N MET A 271 -28.89 22.78 1.19
CA MET A 271 -27.75 22.95 2.10
C MET A 271 -27.54 21.71 2.98
N LYS A 272 -27.53 20.51 2.38
CA LYS A 272 -26.73 19.42 2.99
C LYS A 272 -25.29 19.91 3.06
N LYS A 273 -24.90 20.34 4.25
CA LYS A 273 -23.55 20.77 4.62
C LYS A 273 -22.59 19.70 4.10
N PHE A 274 -21.74 20.10 3.16
CA PHE A 274 -20.75 19.20 2.57
C PHE A 274 -19.73 18.85 3.65
N GLU A 275 -19.94 17.70 4.29
CA GLU A 275 -19.12 17.19 5.38
C GLU A 275 -18.42 15.90 4.91
N PRO A 276 -17.30 16.02 4.16
CA PRO A 276 -16.47 14.88 3.82
C PRO A 276 -15.78 14.33 5.07
N PHE A 277 -15.31 13.09 5.00
CA PHE A 277 -14.48 12.41 6.02
C PHE A 277 -15.16 12.13 7.38
N THR A 278 -16.49 12.23 7.46
CA THR A 278 -17.26 12.02 8.71
C THR A 278 -17.17 10.61 9.29
N TYR A 279 -16.81 9.61 8.47
CA TYR A 279 -16.60 8.22 8.90
C TYR A 279 -15.24 8.00 9.56
N LEU A 280 -14.33 8.98 9.54
CA LEU A 280 -13.02 8.87 10.19
C LEU A 280 -13.15 9.14 11.69
N ASN A 281 -12.61 8.23 12.49
CA ASN A 281 -12.67 8.21 13.95
C ASN A 281 -11.34 7.70 14.52
N GLU A 282 -11.21 7.62 15.85
CA GLU A 282 -9.98 7.16 16.49
C GLU A 282 -9.61 5.70 16.15
N GLU A 283 -10.60 4.85 15.87
CA GLU A 283 -10.38 3.43 15.58
C GLU A 283 -9.77 3.19 14.19
N ASN A 284 -10.19 3.98 13.19
CA ASN A 284 -9.67 3.88 11.82
C ASN A 284 -8.56 4.92 11.51
N LEU A 285 -8.24 5.82 12.44
CA LEU A 285 -7.19 6.82 12.26
C LEU A 285 -5.84 6.18 11.93
N LYS A 286 -5.46 5.12 12.66
CA LYS A 286 -4.22 4.38 12.37
C LYS A 286 -4.22 3.76 10.97
N ARG A 287 -5.36 3.23 10.53
CA ARG A 287 -5.52 2.66 9.18
C ARG A 287 -5.39 3.73 8.10
N LEU A 288 -5.93 4.92 8.35
CA LEU A 288 -5.75 6.07 7.46
C LEU A 288 -4.27 6.45 7.33
N ILE A 289 -3.53 6.51 8.45
CA ILE A 289 -2.10 6.81 8.41
C ILE A 289 -1.32 5.72 7.68
N TYR A 290 -1.63 4.44 7.93
CA TYR A 290 -1.09 3.33 7.17
C TYR A 290 -1.41 3.47 5.67
N LEU A 291 -2.64 3.85 5.30
CA LEU A 291 -3.04 4.08 3.91
C LEU A 291 -2.17 5.16 3.25
N PHE A 292 -2.01 6.30 3.92
CA PHE A 292 -1.21 7.42 3.43
C PHE A 292 0.25 7.03 3.16
N LEU A 293 0.83 6.28 4.08
CA LEU A 293 2.25 5.93 4.01
C LEU A 293 2.51 4.75 3.08
N LEU A 294 1.64 3.73 3.04
CA LEU A 294 1.71 2.64 2.07
C LEU A 294 1.62 3.15 0.63
N ARG A 295 0.76 4.14 0.41
CA ARG A 295 0.52 4.72 -0.92
C ARG A 295 1.46 5.87 -1.26
N LYS A 296 2.31 6.30 -0.32
CA LYS A 296 3.16 7.50 -0.46
C LYS A 296 2.32 8.71 -0.92
N GLU A 297 1.20 8.93 -0.25
CA GLU A 297 0.26 10.00 -0.58
C GLU A 297 0.92 11.37 -0.54
N ASP A 298 0.45 12.25 -1.43
CA ASP A 298 1.00 13.60 -1.51
C ASP A 298 0.68 14.38 -0.23
N PRO A 299 1.62 15.18 0.31
CA PRO A 299 1.41 15.92 1.54
C PRO A 299 0.20 16.86 1.50
N TRP A 300 -0.16 17.36 0.31
CA TRP A 300 -1.33 18.22 0.14
C TRP A 300 -2.64 17.47 0.36
N VAL A 301 -2.75 16.21 -0.09
CA VAL A 301 -3.94 15.37 0.12
C VAL A 301 -4.12 15.14 1.61
N ILE A 302 -3.03 14.79 2.31
CA ILE A 302 -3.03 14.59 3.75
C ILE A 302 -3.45 15.89 4.44
N ALA A 303 -2.88 17.04 4.07
CA ALA A 303 -3.25 18.34 4.63
C ALA A 303 -4.75 18.67 4.44
N VAL A 304 -5.30 18.41 3.25
CA VAL A 304 -6.74 18.57 2.97
C VAL A 304 -7.55 17.68 3.89
N VAL A 305 -7.26 16.37 3.97
CA VAL A 305 -8.00 15.45 4.85
C VAL A 305 -7.93 15.91 6.30
N LEU A 306 -6.74 16.26 6.81
CA LEU A 306 -6.56 16.74 8.18
C LEU A 306 -7.30 18.05 8.46
N SER A 307 -7.49 18.92 7.46
CA SER A 307 -8.23 20.18 7.61
C SER A 307 -9.73 20.00 7.80
N TYR A 308 -10.29 18.89 7.31
CA TYR A 308 -11.70 18.54 7.46
C TYR A 308 -11.97 17.67 8.70
N LEU A 309 -10.93 17.08 9.29
CA LEU A 309 -11.06 16.29 10.52
C LEU A 309 -11.26 17.18 11.74
N LYS A 310 -11.84 16.60 12.80
CA LYS A 310 -11.93 17.26 14.11
C LYS A 310 -10.51 17.58 14.62
N PRO A 311 -10.28 18.74 15.26
CA PRO A 311 -8.94 19.16 15.71
C PRO A 311 -8.17 18.10 16.51
N ASP A 312 -8.87 17.32 17.34
CA ASP A 312 -8.26 16.22 18.10
C ASP A 312 -7.76 15.08 17.20
N LEU A 313 -8.57 14.67 16.22
CA LEU A 313 -8.18 13.65 15.24
C LEU A 313 -7.06 14.16 14.36
N SER A 314 -7.10 15.42 13.92
CA SER A 314 -6.05 16.03 13.09
C SER A 314 -4.71 16.08 13.81
N ARG A 315 -4.72 16.48 15.10
CA ARG A 315 -3.52 16.49 15.95
C ARG A 315 -2.96 15.08 16.14
N GLN A 316 -3.82 14.10 16.46
CA GLN A 316 -3.40 12.70 16.61
C GLN A 316 -2.82 12.15 15.30
N ALA A 317 -3.52 12.34 14.18
CA ALA A 317 -3.09 11.91 12.86
C ALA A 317 -1.74 12.51 12.47
N LEU A 318 -1.56 13.81 12.70
CA LEU A 318 -0.28 14.48 12.43
C LEU A 318 0.84 13.87 13.28
N SER A 319 0.62 13.62 14.57
CA SER A 319 1.64 13.01 15.45
C SER A 319 2.03 11.58 15.08
N MET A 320 1.16 10.87 14.35
CA MET A 320 1.40 9.50 13.90
C MET A 320 2.21 9.42 12.59
N LEU A 321 2.35 10.52 11.85
CA LEU A 321 3.13 10.57 10.61
C LEU A 321 4.64 10.63 10.90
N PRO A 322 5.51 10.18 9.99
CA PRO A 322 6.95 10.41 10.06
C PRO A 322 7.30 11.91 10.12
N VAL A 323 8.38 12.27 10.81
CA VAL A 323 8.78 13.66 11.07
C VAL A 323 8.91 14.48 9.77
N GLU A 324 9.45 13.87 8.71
CA GLU A 324 9.59 14.49 7.40
C GLU A 324 8.22 14.78 6.78
N MET A 325 7.28 13.84 6.88
CA MET A 325 5.92 14.02 6.37
C MET A 325 5.13 15.03 7.20
N GLN A 326 5.28 15.06 8.52
CA GLN A 326 4.68 16.07 9.39
C GLN A 326 5.04 17.49 8.91
N SER A 327 6.33 17.70 8.65
CA SER A 327 6.85 19.00 8.20
C SER A 327 6.27 19.40 6.84
N ARG A 328 6.23 18.46 5.87
CA ARG A 328 5.68 18.71 4.54
C ARG A 328 4.18 18.99 4.58
N VAL A 329 3.42 18.22 5.36
CA VAL A 329 1.97 18.41 5.54
C VAL A 329 1.69 19.76 6.19
N ALA A 330 2.50 20.18 7.17
CA ALA A 330 2.37 21.50 7.79
C ALA A 330 2.61 22.64 6.78
N LEU A 331 3.60 22.52 5.90
CA LEU A 331 3.85 23.51 4.83
C LEU A 331 2.68 23.60 3.84
N GLU A 332 2.12 22.46 3.44
CA GLU A 332 0.94 22.43 2.57
C GLU A 332 -0.29 23.03 3.26
N ALA A 333 -0.49 22.75 4.55
CA ALA A 333 -1.59 23.32 5.35
C ALA A 333 -1.48 24.85 5.53
N LEU A 334 -0.26 25.41 5.47
CA LEU A 334 -0.04 26.86 5.46
C LEU A 334 -0.36 27.49 4.10
N THR A 335 -0.36 26.70 3.03
CA THR A 335 -0.52 27.20 1.67
C THR A 335 -2.01 27.34 1.33
N VAL A 336 -2.47 28.56 1.07
CA VAL A 336 -3.87 28.80 0.68
C VAL A 336 -4.10 28.35 -0.76
N ARG A 337 -4.91 27.32 -0.96
CA ARG A 337 -5.33 26.80 -2.27
C ARG A 337 -6.84 26.62 -2.32
N GLN A 338 -7.44 26.85 -3.49
CA GLN A 338 -8.85 26.54 -3.73
C GLN A 338 -8.96 25.12 -4.29
N ALA A 339 -9.50 24.19 -3.49
CA ALA A 339 -9.89 22.87 -3.98
C ALA A 339 -11.33 22.91 -4.51
N THR A 340 -11.60 22.17 -5.58
CA THR A 340 -12.97 22.02 -6.09
C THR A 340 -13.73 20.97 -5.28
N ARG A 341 -15.06 21.06 -5.26
CA ARG A 341 -15.91 20.08 -4.57
C ARG A 341 -15.66 18.67 -5.10
N GLU A 342 -15.53 18.53 -6.41
CA GLU A 342 -15.31 17.25 -7.09
C GLU A 342 -13.99 16.61 -6.67
N GLN A 343 -12.94 17.42 -6.47
CA GLN A 343 -11.66 16.93 -5.97
C GLN A 343 -11.79 16.38 -4.55
N ILE A 344 -12.49 17.10 -3.66
CA ILE A 344 -12.68 16.66 -2.29
C ILE A 344 -13.58 15.42 -2.22
N GLU A 345 -14.63 15.35 -3.05
CA GLU A 345 -15.49 14.16 -3.18
C GLU A 345 -14.72 12.94 -3.70
N ALA A 346 -13.80 13.13 -4.64
CA ALA A 346 -12.95 12.05 -5.14
C ALA A 346 -12.01 11.52 -4.04
N ILE A 347 -11.40 12.41 -3.26
CA ILE A 347 -10.53 12.03 -2.12
C ILE A 347 -11.37 11.33 -1.04
N ASP A 348 -12.54 11.86 -0.69
CA ASP A 348 -13.44 11.26 0.30
C ASP A 348 -13.86 9.84 -0.09
N LYS A 349 -14.26 9.65 -1.35
CA LYS A 349 -14.67 8.36 -1.88
C LYS A 349 -13.50 7.37 -1.89
N ASP A 350 -12.33 7.79 -2.35
CA ASP A 350 -11.15 6.92 -2.41
C ASP A 350 -10.72 6.46 -1.00
N ILE A 351 -10.71 7.36 -0.02
CA ILE A 351 -10.38 6.99 1.35
C ILE A 351 -11.46 6.06 1.92
N ARG A 352 -12.75 6.34 1.68
CA ARG A 352 -13.86 5.51 2.17
C ARG A 352 -13.80 4.09 1.64
N GLU A 353 -13.49 3.92 0.36
CA GLU A 353 -13.40 2.60 -0.28
C GLU A 353 -12.18 1.80 0.16
N ASN A 354 -11.13 2.42 0.71
CA ASN A 354 -9.86 1.75 0.98
C ASN A 354 -9.45 1.69 2.46
N VAL A 355 -9.90 2.64 3.31
CA VAL A 355 -9.43 2.74 4.71
C VAL A 355 -9.72 1.47 5.52
N ASP A 356 -10.83 0.81 5.24
CA ASP A 356 -11.24 -0.41 5.96
C ASP A 356 -10.47 -1.65 5.52
N PHE A 357 -9.89 -1.63 4.32
CA PHE A 357 -9.13 -2.75 3.76
C PHE A 357 -7.64 -2.68 4.07
N VAL A 358 -7.19 -1.67 4.81
CA VAL A 358 -5.82 -1.62 5.31
C VAL A 358 -5.64 -2.67 6.40
N MET A 359 -4.88 -3.72 6.07
CA MET A 359 -4.61 -4.84 6.95
C MET A 359 -3.15 -4.88 7.38
N GLY A 360 -2.92 -5.37 8.60
CA GLY A 360 -1.59 -5.58 9.16
C GLY A 360 -1.27 -4.58 10.26
N GLY A 361 0.00 -4.24 10.40
CA GLY A 361 0.52 -3.39 11.47
C GLY A 361 1.04 -4.18 12.67
N ILE A 362 1.98 -3.56 13.39
CA ILE A 362 2.60 -4.16 14.57
C ILE A 362 1.57 -4.45 15.66
N GLU A 363 0.54 -3.61 15.80
CA GLU A 363 -0.49 -3.77 16.82
C GLU A 363 -1.35 -5.01 16.59
N ARG A 364 -1.63 -5.33 15.32
CA ARG A 364 -2.38 -6.53 14.98
C ARG A 364 -1.55 -7.79 15.23
N LEU A 365 -0.25 -7.73 14.91
CA LEU A 365 0.68 -8.80 15.28
C LEU A 365 0.73 -8.98 16.80
N ILE A 366 0.81 -7.90 17.58
CA ILE A 366 0.82 -7.97 19.04
C ILE A 366 -0.44 -8.66 19.56
N LYS A 367 -1.63 -8.29 19.06
CA LYS A 367 -2.89 -8.98 19.42
C LYS A 367 -2.85 -10.47 19.09
N MET A 368 -2.37 -10.83 17.90
CA MET A 368 -2.20 -12.24 17.53
C MET A 368 -1.19 -12.98 18.42
N LEU A 369 -0.10 -12.31 18.81
CA LEU A 369 0.90 -12.88 19.70
C LEU A 369 0.38 -13.05 21.12
N ASP A 370 -0.46 -12.12 21.58
CA ASP A 370 -1.10 -12.17 22.88
C ASP A 370 -2.04 -13.37 23.01
N ASP A 371 -2.79 -13.69 21.96
CA ASP A 371 -3.69 -14.86 21.91
C ASP A 371 -2.95 -16.18 21.61
N SER A 372 -1.67 -16.12 21.24
CA SER A 372 -0.86 -17.31 20.90
C SER A 372 -0.15 -17.91 22.10
N ASP A 373 0.06 -19.23 22.08
CA ASP A 373 0.80 -19.96 23.10
C ASP A 373 2.26 -19.48 23.24
N PRO A 374 2.89 -19.62 24.42
CA PRO A 374 4.24 -19.10 24.66
C PRO A 374 5.30 -19.64 23.70
N ALA A 375 5.18 -20.90 23.27
CA ALA A 375 6.12 -21.51 22.33
C ALA A 375 6.00 -20.88 20.93
N THR A 376 4.78 -20.73 20.41
CA THR A 376 4.52 -20.02 19.15
C THR A 376 5.02 -18.58 19.20
N ARG A 377 4.72 -17.87 20.28
CA ARG A 377 5.17 -16.49 20.50
C ARG A 377 6.70 -16.38 20.44
N LYS A 378 7.41 -17.25 21.16
CA LYS A 378 8.88 -17.31 21.17
C LYS A 378 9.45 -17.58 19.77
N ASN A 379 8.90 -18.56 19.07
CA ASN A 379 9.34 -18.93 17.72
C ASN A 379 9.19 -17.77 16.73
N ILE A 380 8.06 -17.04 16.75
CA ILE A 380 7.83 -15.89 15.87
C ILE A 380 8.84 -14.77 16.17
N ILE A 381 9.05 -14.47 17.45
CA ILE A 381 9.97 -13.42 17.89
C ILE A 381 11.43 -13.76 17.54
N GLU A 382 11.85 -15.02 17.68
CA GLU A 382 13.19 -15.48 17.32
C GLU A 382 13.42 -15.48 15.79
N TYR A 383 12.38 -15.82 15.03
CA TYR A 383 12.41 -15.68 13.57
C TYR A 383 12.57 -14.22 13.14
N LEU A 384 11.81 -13.30 13.76
CA LEU A 384 11.95 -11.85 13.50
C LEU A 384 13.36 -11.36 13.82
N LYS A 385 13.97 -11.83 14.92
CA LYS A 385 15.35 -11.48 15.29
C LYS A 385 16.36 -11.83 14.20
N THR A 386 16.16 -12.95 13.52
CA THR A 386 17.08 -13.46 12.49
C THR A 386 16.86 -12.77 11.14
N GLN A 387 15.60 -12.57 10.74
CA GLN A 387 15.28 -12.04 9.41
C GLN A 387 15.29 -10.51 9.34
N LYS A 388 14.75 -9.83 10.36
CA LYS A 388 14.63 -8.36 10.43
C LYS A 388 14.93 -7.84 11.85
N PRO A 389 16.21 -7.67 12.21
CA PRO A 389 16.63 -7.27 13.56
C PRO A 389 16.08 -5.91 14.01
N ASP A 390 15.89 -5.00 13.07
CA ASP A 390 15.28 -3.68 13.23
C ASP A 390 13.80 -3.77 13.66
N VAL A 391 13.04 -4.66 13.02
CA VAL A 391 11.64 -4.94 13.37
C VAL A 391 11.57 -5.67 14.71
N TYR A 392 12.44 -6.65 14.91
CA TYR A 392 12.53 -7.37 16.18
C TYR A 392 12.71 -6.42 17.36
N ALA A 393 13.61 -5.43 17.27
CA ALA A 393 13.83 -4.47 18.34
C ALA A 393 12.53 -3.73 18.72
N LYS A 394 11.75 -3.31 17.71
CA LYS A 394 10.46 -2.61 17.90
C LYS A 394 9.39 -3.52 18.50
N VAL A 395 9.21 -4.72 17.95
CA VAL A 395 8.23 -5.70 18.46
C VAL A 395 8.58 -6.11 19.88
N ARG A 396 9.86 -6.36 20.17
CA ARG A 396 10.31 -6.83 21.48
C ARG A 396 10.10 -5.82 22.60
N GLN A 397 10.15 -4.51 22.29
CA GLN A 397 9.84 -3.44 23.25
C GLN A 397 8.38 -3.47 23.70
N ILE A 398 7.48 -3.95 22.85
CA ILE A 398 6.03 -3.90 23.11
C ILE A 398 5.54 -5.23 23.69
N VAL A 399 6.00 -6.37 23.17
CA VAL A 399 5.51 -7.68 23.59
C VAL A 399 6.16 -8.12 24.91
N LEU A 400 5.33 -8.37 25.92
CA LEU A 400 5.73 -8.93 27.22
C LEU A 400 6.03 -10.42 27.12
N MET A 401 7.23 -10.82 27.55
CA MET A 401 7.64 -12.21 27.71
C MET A 401 7.73 -12.57 29.19
N PHE A 402 7.63 -13.86 29.52
CA PHE A 402 7.78 -14.33 30.89
C PHE A 402 9.19 -14.07 31.44
N GLU A 403 10.19 -14.12 30.56
CA GLU A 403 11.59 -13.82 30.89
C GLU A 403 11.82 -12.35 31.28
N ASP A 404 10.91 -11.43 30.91
CA ASP A 404 11.02 -10.02 31.28
C ASP A 404 10.78 -9.75 32.76
N ILE A 405 10.19 -10.70 33.49
CA ILE A 405 9.86 -10.57 34.91
C ILE A 405 11.08 -10.19 35.76
N VAL A 406 12.27 -10.66 35.37
CA VAL A 406 13.53 -10.34 36.08
C VAL A 406 13.80 -8.83 36.12
N ASN A 407 13.35 -8.10 35.09
CA ASN A 407 13.61 -6.67 34.94
C ASN A 407 12.62 -5.78 35.70
N PHE A 408 11.55 -6.34 36.29
CA PHE A 408 10.59 -5.55 37.07
C PHE A 408 11.21 -5.09 38.40
N ALA A 409 10.85 -3.88 38.83
CA ALA A 409 11.22 -3.39 40.14
C ALA A 409 10.60 -4.26 41.24
N ASP A 410 11.30 -4.43 42.37
CA ASP A 410 10.84 -5.28 43.48
C ASP A 410 9.46 -4.86 44.00
N ARG A 411 9.20 -3.55 44.06
CA ARG A 411 7.88 -3.02 44.43
C ARG A 411 6.76 -3.49 43.50
N ASP A 412 7.02 -3.51 42.20
CA ASP A 412 6.04 -3.92 41.20
C ASP A 412 5.85 -5.43 41.24
N MET A 413 6.94 -6.19 41.44
CA MET A 413 6.88 -7.63 41.65
C MET A 413 6.04 -8.02 42.86
N GLN A 414 6.17 -7.32 43.99
CA GLN A 414 5.35 -7.55 45.17
C GLN A 414 3.85 -7.29 44.90
N SER A 415 3.54 -6.28 44.10
CA SER A 415 2.16 -6.00 43.66
C SER A 415 1.63 -7.10 42.73
N ILE A 416 2.45 -7.59 41.82
CA ILE A 416 2.11 -8.71 40.92
C ILE A 416 1.81 -9.97 41.74
N ILE A 417 2.75 -10.38 42.60
CA ILE A 417 2.67 -11.58 43.43
C ILE A 417 1.41 -11.59 44.31
N ARG A 418 1.00 -10.45 44.86
CA ARG A 418 -0.21 -10.34 45.69
C ARG A 418 -1.52 -10.69 44.96
N ASN A 419 -1.54 -10.61 43.63
CA ASN A 419 -2.71 -10.94 42.82
C ASN A 419 -2.66 -12.37 42.24
N LEU A 420 -1.62 -13.14 42.56
CA LEU A 420 -1.43 -14.50 42.07
C LEU A 420 -1.74 -15.53 43.16
N ASN A 421 -2.21 -16.70 42.74
CA ASN A 421 -2.34 -17.84 43.64
C ASN A 421 -0.99 -18.62 43.71
N ASN A 422 -0.72 -19.29 44.83
CA ASN A 422 0.53 -20.03 44.99
C ASN A 422 0.64 -21.23 44.03
N GLU A 423 -0.48 -21.78 43.56
CA GLU A 423 -0.51 -22.95 42.68
C GLU A 423 -0.06 -22.62 41.25
N ASP A 424 -0.57 -21.53 40.66
CA ASP A 424 -0.14 -21.03 39.34
C ASP A 424 1.32 -20.54 39.42
N VAL A 425 1.72 -19.89 40.52
CA VAL A 425 3.14 -19.53 40.71
C VAL A 425 4.03 -20.78 40.75
N ALA A 426 3.66 -21.83 41.49
CA ALA A 426 4.41 -23.08 41.52
C ALA A 426 4.52 -23.73 40.13
N LYS A 427 3.40 -23.81 39.38
CA LYS A 427 3.37 -24.38 38.02
C LYS A 427 4.20 -23.57 37.02
N ALA A 428 4.18 -22.25 37.12
CA ALA A 428 4.96 -21.37 36.26
C ALA A 428 6.46 -21.45 36.55
N LEU A 429 6.86 -21.60 37.82
CA LEU A 429 8.25 -21.62 38.25
C LEU A 429 8.93 -22.99 38.12
N ALA A 430 8.17 -24.09 38.04
CA ALA A 430 8.71 -25.45 38.04
C ALA A 430 9.79 -25.73 36.97
N LYS A 431 9.70 -25.08 35.81
CA LYS A 431 10.65 -25.21 34.70
C LYS A 431 11.25 -23.86 34.27
N ALA A 432 11.12 -22.84 35.11
CA ALA A 432 11.62 -21.50 34.83
C ALA A 432 13.13 -21.41 35.07
N ASP A 433 13.75 -20.38 34.46
CA ASP A 433 15.16 -20.06 34.74
C ASP A 433 15.36 -19.75 36.24
N PRO A 434 16.45 -20.23 36.87
CA PRO A 434 16.75 -19.95 38.28
C PRO A 434 16.71 -18.46 38.65
N ALA A 435 17.05 -17.55 37.71
CA ALA A 435 16.98 -16.12 37.92
C ALA A 435 15.53 -15.64 38.16
N ILE A 436 14.57 -16.17 37.41
CA ILE A 436 13.14 -15.86 37.56
C ILE A 436 12.63 -16.41 38.89
N VAL A 437 12.97 -17.67 39.20
CA VAL A 437 12.59 -18.30 40.48
C VAL A 437 13.08 -17.47 41.67
N ASN A 438 14.34 -17.04 41.65
CA ASN A 438 14.91 -16.19 42.69
C ASN A 438 14.20 -14.82 42.77
N LYS A 439 13.84 -14.21 41.63
CA LYS A 439 13.12 -12.93 41.60
C LYS A 439 11.75 -13.04 42.28
N PHE A 440 11.03 -14.13 42.08
CA PHE A 440 9.78 -14.39 42.79
C PHE A 440 10.02 -14.58 44.29
N PHE A 441 10.91 -15.51 44.67
CA PHE A 441 11.10 -15.84 46.09
C PHE A 441 11.63 -14.67 46.94
N THR A 442 12.49 -13.82 46.38
CA THR A 442 12.98 -12.62 47.06
C THR A 442 11.89 -11.58 47.32
N ASN A 443 10.81 -11.60 46.55
CA ASN A 443 9.67 -10.69 46.65
C ASN A 443 8.43 -11.31 47.32
N MET A 444 8.53 -12.56 47.80
CA MET A 444 7.47 -13.28 48.50
C MET A 444 7.70 -13.28 50.01
N SER A 445 6.63 -13.49 50.79
CA SER A 445 6.77 -13.80 52.21
C SER A 445 7.33 -15.21 52.40
N GLN A 446 8.06 -15.44 53.51
CA GLN A 446 8.67 -16.75 53.77
C GLN A 446 7.63 -17.89 53.80
N GLY A 447 6.42 -17.62 54.30
CA GLY A 447 5.32 -18.60 54.28
C GLY A 447 4.85 -18.93 52.87
N ALA A 448 4.73 -17.93 51.99
CA ALA A 448 4.34 -18.15 50.59
C ALA A 448 5.43 -18.90 49.81
N VAL A 449 6.71 -18.59 50.03
CA VAL A 449 7.84 -19.34 49.45
C VAL A 449 7.78 -20.81 49.85
N ASN A 450 7.57 -21.10 51.14
CA ASN A 450 7.48 -22.48 51.63
C ASN A 450 6.29 -23.22 50.98
N SER A 451 5.12 -22.58 50.90
CA SER A 451 3.94 -23.14 50.24
C SER A 451 4.17 -23.41 48.75
N VAL A 452 4.80 -22.50 48.00
CA VAL A 452 5.13 -22.71 46.58
C VAL A 452 6.11 -23.86 46.41
N LYS A 453 7.15 -23.95 47.24
CA LYS A 453 8.12 -25.06 47.19
C LYS A 453 7.46 -26.40 47.49
N GLU A 454 6.60 -26.44 48.51
CA GLU A 454 5.81 -27.62 48.85
C GLU A 454 4.95 -28.06 47.64
N ILE A 455 4.21 -27.13 47.03
CA ILE A 455 3.42 -27.43 45.83
C ILE A 455 4.31 -27.96 44.70
N MET A 456 5.48 -27.37 44.45
CA MET A 456 6.42 -27.84 43.43
C MET A 456 6.94 -29.27 43.69
N GLU A 457 7.18 -29.63 44.97
CA GLU A 457 7.63 -30.96 45.36
C GLU A 457 6.50 -32.02 45.25
N TYR A 458 5.27 -31.65 45.61
CA TYR A 458 4.12 -32.58 45.63
C TYR A 458 3.31 -32.65 44.33
N SER A 459 3.44 -31.68 43.42
CA SER A 459 2.63 -31.62 42.18
C SER A 459 3.01 -32.64 41.10
N GLY A 460 3.99 -33.52 41.35
CA GLY A 460 4.45 -34.51 40.38
C GLY A 460 5.05 -33.88 39.12
N GLU A 461 5.08 -34.62 38.01
CA GLU A 461 5.60 -34.09 36.73
C GLU A 461 4.63 -33.08 36.12
N ILE A 462 4.96 -31.79 36.23
CA ILE A 462 4.22 -30.71 35.57
C ILE A 462 4.50 -30.75 34.06
N SER A 463 3.44 -30.85 33.25
CA SER A 463 3.57 -30.83 31.79
C SER A 463 3.98 -29.44 31.28
N LEU A 464 4.58 -29.38 30.09
CA LEU A 464 4.95 -28.08 29.48
C LEU A 464 3.71 -27.18 29.30
N ALA A 465 2.59 -27.76 28.86
CA ALA A 465 1.33 -27.02 28.68
C ALA A 465 0.78 -26.42 29.99
N GLN A 466 0.90 -27.14 31.11
CA GLN A 466 0.48 -26.62 32.42
C GLN A 466 1.37 -25.47 32.91
N SER A 467 2.67 -25.54 32.61
CA SER A 467 3.59 -24.45 32.91
C SER A 467 3.28 -23.22 32.06
N ASP A 468 3.06 -23.41 30.76
CA ASP A 468 2.72 -22.35 29.81
C ASP A 468 1.39 -21.65 30.17
N GLU A 469 0.36 -22.41 30.55
CA GLU A 469 -0.93 -21.86 31.02
C GLU A 469 -0.75 -21.00 32.27
N ALA A 470 0.04 -21.49 33.24
CA ALA A 470 0.32 -20.75 34.47
C ALA A 470 1.14 -19.49 34.20
N GLN A 471 2.13 -19.55 33.29
CA GLN A 471 2.89 -18.37 32.86
C GLN A 471 1.99 -17.34 32.19
N MET A 472 1.06 -17.76 31.32
CA MET A 472 0.07 -16.86 30.72
C MET A 472 -0.77 -16.12 31.76
N LYS A 473 -1.30 -16.83 32.78
CA LYS A 473 -2.06 -16.19 33.87
C LYS A 473 -1.26 -15.10 34.58
N ILE A 474 0.03 -15.34 34.79
CA ILE A 474 0.94 -14.34 35.37
C ILE A 474 1.09 -13.14 34.45
N LEU A 475 1.29 -13.36 33.14
CA LEU A 475 1.40 -12.28 32.17
C LEU A 475 0.12 -11.44 32.08
N ASP A 476 -1.05 -12.07 32.15
CA ASP A 476 -2.34 -11.39 32.13
C ASP A 476 -2.58 -10.57 33.40
N ALA A 477 -2.17 -11.08 34.56
CA ALA A 477 -2.17 -10.31 35.80
C ALA A 477 -1.27 -9.07 35.70
N ILE A 478 -0.08 -9.20 35.11
CA ILE A 478 0.83 -8.06 34.86
C ILE A 478 0.15 -7.03 33.94
N LYS A 479 -0.40 -7.44 32.81
CA LYS A 479 -1.11 -6.54 31.89
C LYS A 479 -2.25 -5.79 32.56
N THR A 480 -3.02 -6.49 33.39
CA THR A 480 -4.13 -5.91 34.16
C THR A 480 -3.62 -4.83 35.11
N LEU A 481 -2.57 -5.12 35.89
CA LEU A 481 -1.96 -4.17 36.82
C LEU A 481 -1.28 -2.98 36.11
N GLU A 482 -0.68 -3.19 34.93
CA GLU A 482 -0.15 -2.11 34.07
C GLU A 482 -1.30 -1.19 33.62
N SER A 483 -2.43 -1.74 33.19
CA SER A 483 -3.60 -0.97 32.72
C SER A 483 -4.28 -0.17 33.85
N GLU A 484 -4.25 -0.69 35.07
CA GLU A 484 -4.76 -0.01 36.27
C GLU A 484 -3.79 1.04 36.83
N GLY A 485 -2.56 1.12 36.29
CA GLY A 485 -1.50 2.01 36.78
C GLY A 485 -0.94 1.61 38.15
N LYS A 486 -1.16 0.37 38.60
CA LYS A 486 -0.64 -0.14 39.88
C LYS A 486 0.85 -0.50 39.82
N ILE A 487 1.35 -0.81 38.62
CA ILE A 487 2.76 -1.04 38.32
C ILE A 487 3.21 -0.12 37.19
N ALA A 488 4.51 0.14 37.11
CA ALA A 488 5.04 1.03 36.08
C ALA A 488 4.79 0.44 34.68
N SER A 489 4.23 1.25 33.76
CA SER A 489 4.11 0.86 32.37
C SER A 489 5.51 0.72 31.76
N ARG A 490 5.78 -0.43 31.13
CA ARG A 490 6.99 -0.64 30.33
C ARG A 490 6.92 0.28 29.11
N GLY A 491 7.45 1.48 29.27
CA GLY A 491 7.33 2.60 28.34
C GLY A 491 7.64 2.22 26.89
N GLY A 492 6.61 2.31 26.06
CA GLY A 492 6.69 2.44 24.62
C GLY A 492 5.49 3.28 24.20
N ASN A 493 5.70 4.52 23.79
CA ASN A 493 4.63 5.42 23.40
C ASN A 493 3.94 4.78 22.17
N SER A 494 2.74 4.22 22.37
CA SER A 494 2.01 3.37 21.42
C SER A 494 1.40 4.12 20.22
N GLN A 495 1.83 5.37 20.03
CA GLN A 495 1.38 6.25 18.98
C GLN A 495 2.30 6.26 17.75
N GLU A 496 3.53 5.74 17.85
CA GLU A 496 4.38 5.60 16.67
C GLU A 496 3.83 4.50 15.74
N VAL A 497 3.47 4.92 14.53
CA VAL A 497 3.00 4.03 13.47
C VAL A 497 4.22 3.39 12.81
N TYR A 498 4.45 2.12 13.10
CA TYR A 498 5.55 1.37 12.52
C TYR A 498 5.11 0.68 11.24
N MET A 499 5.54 1.22 10.10
CA MET A 499 5.45 0.50 8.83
C MET A 499 6.71 -0.29 8.56
N ILE A 500 6.50 -1.54 8.18
CA ILE A 500 7.50 -2.38 7.55
C ILE A 500 7.14 -2.34 6.07
N GLU A 501 8.04 -1.88 5.22
CA GLU A 501 7.84 -1.93 3.77
C GLU A 501 7.55 -3.39 3.37
N GLY A 502 6.27 -3.69 3.15
CA GLY A 502 5.85 -4.87 2.44
C GLY A 502 6.17 -4.63 0.97
N GLY A 503 6.79 -5.63 0.32
CA GLY A 503 7.08 -5.56 -1.11
C GLY A 503 5.88 -5.00 -1.86
N GLU A 504 6.16 -3.98 -2.66
CA GLU A 504 5.20 -3.10 -3.32
C GLU A 504 3.96 -3.88 -3.78
N MET A 505 2.84 -3.71 -3.07
CA MET A 505 1.56 -4.14 -3.62
C MET A 505 1.28 -3.27 -4.84
N SER A 506 1.50 -3.87 -6.00
CA SER A 506 1.24 -3.50 -7.40
C SER A 506 -0.04 -2.68 -7.66
N SER A 507 -0.19 -1.54 -7.00
CA SER A 507 -1.36 -0.65 -7.10
C SER A 507 -0.98 0.83 -7.12
N GLY A 508 0.31 1.16 -6.95
CA GLY A 508 0.83 2.52 -7.12
C GLY A 508 0.78 3.01 -8.57
N ASP A 509 1.15 2.14 -9.52
CA ASP A 509 1.22 2.50 -10.95
C ASP A 509 -0.15 2.64 -11.62
N GLU A 510 -1.11 1.79 -11.27
CA GLU A 510 -2.48 1.91 -11.79
C GLU A 510 -3.18 3.15 -11.24
N ARG A 511 -2.83 3.58 -10.03
CA ARG A 511 -3.44 4.74 -9.39
C ARG A 511 -2.77 6.06 -9.76
N ARG A 512 -1.45 6.10 -9.99
CA ARG A 512 -0.80 7.22 -10.70
C ARG A 512 -1.47 7.45 -12.04
N LYS A 513 -1.70 6.39 -12.82
CA LYS A 513 -2.49 6.46 -14.06
C LYS A 513 -3.94 6.90 -13.82
N LYS A 514 -4.58 6.51 -12.71
CA LYS A 514 -5.94 6.94 -12.36
C LYS A 514 -6.01 8.41 -11.96
N PHE A 515 -5.06 8.92 -11.17
CA PHE A 515 -4.95 10.34 -10.80
C PHE A 515 -4.49 11.20 -11.97
N GLU A 516 -3.58 10.71 -12.81
CA GLU A 516 -3.25 11.33 -14.10
C GLU A 516 -4.47 11.35 -15.03
N SER A 517 -5.28 10.29 -15.04
CA SER A 517 -6.52 10.24 -15.86
C SER A 517 -7.65 11.12 -15.31
N LEU A 518 -7.70 11.36 -13.99
CA LEU A 518 -8.66 12.26 -13.34
C LEU A 518 -8.20 13.72 -13.45
N SER A 519 -6.89 13.98 -13.44
CA SER A 519 -6.29 15.25 -13.84
C SER A 519 -6.46 15.50 -15.35
N ALA A 520 -6.52 14.44 -16.16
CA ALA A 520 -6.80 14.50 -17.59
C ALA A 520 -8.32 14.55 -17.92
N SER A 521 -9.20 14.41 -16.93
CA SER A 521 -10.65 14.59 -17.08
C SER A 521 -11.15 15.97 -16.63
N ALA A 522 -10.26 16.93 -16.38
CA ALA A 522 -10.58 18.32 -16.68
C ALA A 522 -10.93 18.39 -18.18
N PRO A 523 -11.89 19.24 -18.62
CA PRO A 523 -12.22 19.35 -20.03
C PRO A 523 -10.91 19.54 -20.78
N ALA A 524 -10.66 18.69 -21.79
CA ALA A 524 -9.43 18.68 -22.57
C ALA A 524 -8.94 20.11 -22.69
N ALA A 525 -7.83 20.43 -22.01
CA ALA A 525 -7.23 21.74 -22.13
C ALA A 525 -7.12 21.96 -23.63
N ALA A 526 -7.86 22.94 -24.15
CA ALA A 526 -7.62 23.42 -25.49
C ALA A 526 -6.10 23.56 -25.58
N GLY A 527 -5.47 22.90 -26.56
CA GLY A 527 -4.02 22.98 -26.72
C GLY A 527 -3.60 24.43 -26.56
N PRO A 528 -2.43 24.69 -25.93
CA PRO A 528 -2.07 26.00 -25.42
C PRO A 528 -2.43 27.08 -26.45
N THR A 529 -3.20 28.09 -26.04
CA THR A 529 -3.66 29.12 -26.95
C THR A 529 -2.45 29.79 -27.63
N PRO A 530 -2.59 30.37 -28.84
CA PRO A 530 -1.48 31.07 -29.48
C PRO A 530 -0.80 32.10 -28.56
N GLU A 531 -1.58 32.76 -27.70
CA GLU A 531 -1.07 33.67 -26.66
C GLU A 531 -0.26 32.95 -25.57
N GLN A 532 -0.71 31.78 -25.10
CA GLN A 532 0.02 30.96 -24.13
C GLN A 532 1.31 30.38 -24.71
N LEU A 533 1.33 30.01 -26.00
CA LEU A 533 2.54 29.56 -26.71
C LEU A 533 3.56 30.69 -26.88
N GLU A 534 3.09 31.89 -27.23
CA GLU A 534 3.94 33.07 -27.32
C GLU A 534 4.50 33.46 -25.94
N GLN A 535 3.64 33.44 -24.91
CA GLN A 535 4.06 33.67 -23.54
C GLN A 535 5.08 32.60 -23.08
N ALA A 536 4.81 31.31 -23.27
CA ALA A 536 5.73 30.23 -22.95
C ALA A 536 7.11 30.46 -23.60
N SER A 537 7.14 30.86 -24.88
CA SER A 537 8.36 31.14 -25.62
C SER A 537 9.14 32.33 -25.05
N GLN A 538 8.44 33.39 -24.61
CA GLN A 538 9.06 34.56 -23.96
C GLN A 538 9.69 34.20 -22.61
N TYR A 539 8.98 33.42 -21.78
CA TYR A 539 9.49 32.98 -20.48
C TYR A 539 10.63 31.95 -20.63
N ALA A 540 10.56 31.07 -21.63
CA ALA A 540 11.65 30.14 -21.96
C ALA A 540 12.92 30.90 -22.36
N ALA A 541 12.79 31.92 -23.23
CA ALA A 541 13.92 32.75 -23.65
C ALA A 541 14.51 33.57 -22.49
N ALA A 542 13.66 34.11 -21.61
CA ALA A 542 14.10 34.82 -20.40
C ALA A 542 14.86 33.88 -19.45
N GLY A 543 14.32 32.68 -19.19
CA GLY A 543 14.94 31.65 -18.37
C GLY A 543 16.28 31.18 -18.91
N ALA A 544 16.38 30.92 -20.21
CA ALA A 544 17.63 30.57 -20.88
C ALA A 544 18.68 31.70 -20.79
N ASN A 545 18.27 32.96 -20.97
CA ASN A 545 19.16 34.11 -20.83
C ASN A 545 19.66 34.28 -19.39
N MET A 546 18.83 34.04 -18.38
CA MET A 546 19.24 34.08 -16.97
C MET A 546 20.18 32.94 -16.62
N TYR A 547 19.94 31.73 -17.15
CA TYR A 547 20.85 30.60 -17.00
C TYR A 547 22.24 30.94 -17.55
N ASN A 548 22.30 31.51 -18.76
CA ASN A 548 23.54 31.93 -19.41
C ASN A 548 24.26 33.07 -18.65
N GLN A 549 23.54 33.84 -17.83
CA GLN A 549 24.10 34.86 -16.94
C GLN A 549 24.58 34.29 -15.59
N GLY A 550 24.46 32.98 -15.37
CA GLY A 550 24.81 32.31 -14.10
C GLY A 550 23.75 32.45 -13.01
N GLN A 551 22.60 33.05 -13.31
CA GLN A 551 21.45 33.18 -12.41
C GLN A 551 20.59 31.91 -12.46
N VAL A 552 21.16 30.81 -11.97
CA VAL A 552 20.57 29.46 -12.11
C VAL A 552 19.26 29.32 -11.34
N GLN A 553 19.13 30.00 -10.20
CA GLN A 553 17.97 29.88 -9.32
C GLN A 553 16.77 30.69 -9.81
N GLU A 554 17.01 31.89 -10.35
CA GLU A 554 15.99 32.71 -11.00
C GLU A 554 15.55 32.06 -12.31
N SER A 555 16.50 31.58 -13.11
CA SER A 555 16.24 30.86 -14.37
C SER A 555 15.23 29.72 -14.19
N LEU A 556 15.35 28.95 -13.11
CA LEU A 556 14.48 27.83 -12.80
C LEU A 556 13.00 28.23 -12.72
N GLN A 557 12.68 29.38 -12.11
CA GLN A 557 11.30 29.85 -11.98
C GLN A 557 10.69 30.19 -13.34
N TYR A 558 11.45 30.85 -14.22
CA TYR A 558 10.99 31.20 -15.56
C TYR A 558 10.83 29.97 -16.45
N LEU A 559 11.74 29.00 -16.33
CA LEU A 559 11.71 27.75 -17.10
C LEU A 559 10.60 26.79 -16.62
N GLU A 560 10.37 26.68 -15.32
CA GLU A 560 9.26 25.89 -14.76
C GLU A 560 7.92 26.48 -15.22
N TYR A 561 7.77 27.81 -15.18
CA TYR A 561 6.59 28.48 -15.67
C TYR A 561 6.41 28.29 -17.18
N ALA A 562 7.46 28.42 -17.98
CA ALA A 562 7.41 28.13 -19.42
C ALA A 562 7.00 26.68 -19.72
N SER A 563 7.52 25.71 -18.96
CA SER A 563 7.17 24.29 -19.10
C SER A 563 5.72 24.00 -18.71
N SER A 564 5.15 24.79 -17.80
CA SER A 564 3.73 24.68 -17.41
C SER A 564 2.79 25.18 -18.50
N LEU A 565 3.22 26.16 -19.30
CA LEU A 565 2.45 26.75 -20.39
C LEU A 565 2.60 25.98 -21.71
N ASN A 566 3.80 25.48 -22.00
CA ASN A 566 4.07 24.62 -23.16
C ASN A 566 4.93 23.40 -22.76
N PRO A 567 4.28 22.31 -22.31
CA PRO A 567 4.98 21.08 -21.96
C PRO A 567 5.71 20.40 -23.13
N GLY A 568 5.38 20.77 -24.38
CA GLY A 568 5.94 20.18 -25.60
C GLY A 568 7.22 20.83 -26.11
N ASP A 569 7.69 21.93 -25.52
CA ASP A 569 8.92 22.60 -25.95
C ASP A 569 10.17 21.89 -25.39
N ALA A 570 10.86 21.17 -26.26
CA ALA A 570 12.10 20.47 -25.92
C ALA A 570 13.18 21.41 -25.37
N SER A 571 13.28 22.65 -25.86
CA SER A 571 14.33 23.58 -25.47
C SER A 571 14.22 24.00 -23.99
N THR A 572 12.99 24.25 -23.52
CA THR A 572 12.71 24.52 -22.10
C THR A 572 13.18 23.37 -21.19
N TRP A 573 12.90 22.12 -21.57
CA TRP A 573 13.33 20.94 -20.79
C TRP A 573 14.85 20.75 -20.77
N GLN A 574 15.54 21.12 -21.85
CA GLN A 574 17.01 21.12 -21.90
C GLN A 574 17.59 22.11 -20.89
N TYR A 575 17.08 23.35 -20.86
CA TYR A 575 17.54 24.37 -19.92
C TYR A 575 17.14 24.05 -18.48
N LEU A 576 15.99 23.42 -18.24
CA LEU A 576 15.61 22.90 -16.92
C LEU A 576 16.60 21.85 -16.42
N GLY A 577 16.96 20.87 -17.26
CA GLY A 577 17.96 19.86 -16.90
C GLY A 577 19.30 20.49 -16.53
N ALA A 578 19.70 21.52 -17.27
CA ALA A 578 20.95 22.26 -17.02
C ALA A 578 20.87 23.10 -15.73
N ALA A 579 19.72 23.70 -15.44
CA ALA A 579 19.48 24.46 -14.22
C ALA A 579 19.42 23.57 -12.96
N TYR A 580 18.70 22.45 -13.01
CA TYR A 580 18.66 21.46 -11.93
C TYR A 580 20.04 20.89 -11.63
N TYR A 581 20.81 20.57 -12.67
CA TYR A 581 22.18 20.07 -12.51
C TYR A 581 23.09 21.13 -11.85
N GLY A 582 22.98 22.40 -12.27
CA GLY A 582 23.71 23.52 -11.67
C GLY A 582 23.40 23.75 -10.19
N LEU A 583 22.23 23.32 -9.71
CA LEU A 583 21.81 23.40 -8.31
C LEU A 583 22.03 22.09 -7.54
N GLN A 584 22.75 21.12 -8.10
CA GLN A 584 22.97 19.78 -7.52
C GLN A 584 21.69 18.94 -7.31
N ARG A 585 20.61 19.27 -8.03
CA ARG A 585 19.35 18.51 -8.06
C ARG A 585 19.42 17.43 -9.14
N VAL A 586 20.25 16.41 -8.90
CA VAL A 586 20.66 15.42 -9.92
C VAL A 586 19.48 14.60 -10.47
N ASP A 587 18.55 14.19 -9.62
CA ASP A 587 17.40 13.35 -10.04
C ASP A 587 16.44 14.12 -10.93
N GLU A 588 16.21 15.39 -10.61
CA GLU A 588 15.32 16.27 -11.37
C GLU A 588 15.99 16.71 -12.69
N ALA A 589 17.32 16.84 -12.69
CA ALA A 589 18.09 17.05 -13.91
C ALA A 589 17.95 15.88 -14.88
N VAL A 590 18.08 14.64 -14.39
CA VAL A 590 17.91 13.43 -15.21
C VAL A 590 16.50 13.35 -15.78
N ALA A 591 15.46 13.61 -14.96
CA ALA A 591 14.07 13.59 -15.42
C ALA A 591 13.78 14.66 -16.49
N ALA A 592 14.33 15.87 -16.33
CA ALA A 592 14.18 16.93 -17.31
C ALA A 592 14.91 16.59 -18.63
N TYR A 593 16.09 15.96 -18.57
CA TYR A 593 16.80 15.53 -19.77
C TYR A 593 16.15 14.32 -20.47
N GLU A 594 15.48 13.43 -19.73
CA GLU A 594 14.65 12.37 -20.32
C GLU A 594 13.47 12.96 -21.12
N LYS A 595 12.83 14.00 -20.57
CA LYS A 595 11.78 14.74 -21.30
C LYS A 595 12.33 15.44 -22.54
N TYR A 596 13.50 16.08 -22.44
CA TYR A 596 14.18 16.66 -23.60
C TYR A 596 14.49 15.63 -24.69
N ALA A 597 15.07 14.48 -24.33
CA ALA A 597 15.39 13.41 -25.28
C ALA A 597 14.12 12.85 -25.95
N SER A 598 13.04 12.69 -25.18
CA SER A 598 11.74 12.24 -25.70
C SER A 598 11.07 13.25 -26.64
N LEU A 599 11.20 14.55 -26.38
CA LEU A 599 10.53 15.61 -27.14
C LEU A 599 11.33 16.05 -28.37
N SER A 600 12.66 16.00 -28.30
CA SER A 600 13.54 16.35 -29.42
C SER A 600 13.51 15.31 -30.54
N GLY A 601 13.29 14.03 -30.20
CA GLY A 601 13.33 12.92 -31.16
C GLY A 601 14.71 12.69 -31.79
N ASP A 602 15.76 13.33 -31.26
CA ASP A 602 17.13 13.23 -31.77
C ASP A 602 17.87 12.05 -31.09
N PRO A 603 18.34 11.05 -31.87
CA PRO A 603 19.16 9.97 -31.34
C PRO A 603 20.41 10.46 -30.56
N ALA A 604 21.00 11.59 -30.97
CA ALA A 604 22.17 12.16 -30.31
C ALA A 604 21.86 12.65 -28.88
N ALA A 605 20.65 13.18 -28.65
CA ALA A 605 20.21 13.60 -27.32
C ALA A 605 20.06 12.41 -26.36
N SER A 606 19.61 11.26 -26.88
CA SER A 606 19.47 10.02 -26.11
C SER A 606 20.83 9.40 -25.77
N GLU A 607 21.78 9.43 -26.71
CA GLU A 607 23.15 8.98 -26.49
C GLU A 607 23.89 9.88 -25.47
N TRP A 608 23.72 11.19 -25.58
CA TRP A 608 24.27 12.14 -24.61
C TRP A 608 23.69 11.92 -23.20
N LEU A 609 22.37 11.70 -23.08
CA LEU A 609 21.70 11.39 -21.81
C LEU A 609 22.24 10.11 -21.16
N ALA A 610 22.51 9.06 -21.94
CA ALA A 610 23.11 7.83 -21.42
C ALA A 610 24.50 8.09 -20.83
N GLY A 611 25.32 8.90 -21.51
CA GLY A 611 26.61 9.35 -20.98
C GLY A 611 26.49 10.22 -19.74
N PHE A 612 25.51 11.14 -19.71
CA PHE A 612 25.23 11.99 -18.56
C PHE A 612 24.83 11.17 -17.33
N LYS A 613 23.89 10.23 -17.46
CA LYS A 613 23.47 9.30 -16.38
C LYS A 613 24.66 8.53 -15.78
N ALA A 614 25.51 7.97 -16.64
CA ALA A 614 26.72 7.30 -16.21
C ALA A 614 27.68 8.21 -15.42
N SER A 615 27.79 9.49 -15.81
CA SER A 615 28.65 10.47 -15.12
C SER A 615 28.14 10.89 -13.74
N VAL A 616 26.82 10.83 -13.51
CA VAL A 616 26.17 11.20 -12.24
C VAL A 616 25.80 10.00 -11.37
N GLY A 617 26.16 8.77 -11.77
CA GLY A 617 25.92 7.54 -11.01
C GLY A 617 24.45 7.08 -11.03
N ARG A 618 23.75 7.34 -12.13
CA ARG A 618 22.34 6.98 -12.36
C ARG A 618 22.15 5.96 -13.46
#